data_AF-A0A444QEH6-F1
#
_entry.id   AF-A0A444QEH6-F1
#
_cell.length_a   1.000
_cell.length_b   1.000
_cell.length_c   1.000
_cell.angle_alpha   90.00
_cell.angle_beta   90.00
_cell.angle_gamma   90.00
#
_symmetry.space_group_name_H-M   'P 1'
#
loop_
_entity.id
_entity.type
_entity.pdbx_description
1 polymer ?
#
loop_
_entity_poly.entity_id
_entity_poly.type
_entity_poly.pdbx_seq_one_letter_code
_entity_poly.pdbx_strand_id
1 'polypeptide(L)'
;MTAHALIYIVIGFALVLAAAPYGFARTETARRKAVDRLARRIDLAVPTSPIEDERIGARLAVRERSIAVSGGIGLIAAVLAALFLPGFHQNDFSHLGIFIISLTGVGVGAGLNALRTTRELPDDVPRIARLSTPTMSDYLLGIEYRGAIVIVAVGAVVTAASVALASNPHRHYRRRLWPTPAARATAAATPVTASAERDVR
;
A
#
# COMPACT_ATOMS: atom_id res chain seq x y z
N MET A 1 -5.93 -21.08 -13.33
CA MET A 1 -6.71 -19.83 -13.17
C MET A 1 -6.22 -18.83 -14.19
N THR A 2 -7.12 -18.12 -14.88
CA THR A 2 -6.74 -17.07 -15.83
C THR A 2 -6.16 -15.87 -15.08
N ALA A 3 -5.20 -15.15 -15.68
CA ALA A 3 -4.58 -13.97 -15.06
C ALA A 3 -5.61 -12.92 -14.59
N HIS A 4 -6.76 -12.85 -15.27
CA HIS A 4 -7.85 -11.96 -14.93
C HIS A 4 -8.53 -12.35 -13.61
N ALA A 5 -8.71 -13.64 -13.33
CA ALA A 5 -9.26 -14.10 -12.06
C ALA A 5 -8.38 -13.68 -10.86
N LEU A 6 -7.06 -13.69 -11.05
CA LEU A 6 -6.10 -13.29 -10.02
C LEU A 6 -6.17 -11.77 -9.75
N ILE A 7 -6.39 -10.95 -10.79
CA ILE A 7 -6.63 -9.49 -10.63
C ILE A 7 -7.86 -9.24 -9.76
N TYR A 8 -8.98 -9.89 -10.05
CA TYR A 8 -10.20 -9.70 -9.26
C TYR A 8 -10.04 -10.16 -7.81
N ILE A 9 -9.27 -11.22 -7.56
CA ILE A 9 -8.95 -11.67 -6.19
C ILE A 9 -8.08 -10.65 -5.47
N VAL A 10 -7.05 -10.10 -6.12
CA VAL A 10 -6.18 -9.07 -5.52
C VAL A 10 -6.97 -7.80 -5.24
N ILE A 11 -7.84 -7.36 -6.17
CA ILE A 11 -8.72 -6.19 -5.97
C ILE A 11 -9.70 -6.47 -4.83
N GLY A 12 -10.34 -7.64 -4.81
CA GLY A 12 -11.27 -8.04 -3.74
C GLY A 12 -10.58 -8.07 -2.38
N PHE A 13 -9.37 -8.63 -2.29
CA PHE A 13 -8.58 -8.65 -1.07
C PHE A 13 -8.16 -7.24 -0.64
N ALA A 14 -7.75 -6.39 -1.56
CA ALA A 14 -7.42 -4.99 -1.29
C ALA A 14 -8.65 -4.21 -0.81
N LEU A 15 -9.83 -4.43 -1.39
CA LEU A 15 -11.09 -3.85 -0.93
C LEU A 15 -11.46 -4.32 0.47
N VAL A 16 -11.31 -5.62 0.77
CA VAL A 16 -11.55 -6.16 2.12
C VAL A 16 -10.59 -5.56 3.13
N LEU A 17 -9.30 -5.44 2.80
CA LEU A 17 -8.31 -4.80 3.67
C LEU A 17 -8.60 -3.31 3.87
N ALA A 18 -9.01 -2.59 2.82
CA ALA A 18 -9.40 -1.18 2.91
C ALA A 18 -10.71 -0.99 3.69
N ALA A 19 -11.60 -1.99 3.67
CA ALA A 19 -12.86 -2.00 4.41
C ALA A 19 -12.71 -2.44 5.87
N ALA A 20 -11.66 -3.20 6.20
CA ALA A 20 -11.43 -3.74 7.54
C ALA A 20 -11.48 -2.68 8.67
N PRO A 21 -10.92 -1.46 8.51
CA PRO A 21 -11.02 -0.41 9.53
C PRO A 21 -12.46 0.03 9.80
N TYR A 22 -13.37 -0.02 8.81
CA TYR A 22 -14.77 0.36 9.00
C TYR A 22 -15.53 -0.59 9.93
N GLY A 23 -15.10 -1.86 10.03
CA GLY A 23 -15.68 -2.83 10.97
C GLY A 23 -15.30 -2.56 12.42
N PHE A 24 -14.04 -2.16 12.66
CA PHE A 24 -13.52 -1.87 14.00
C PHE A 24 -14.15 -0.61 14.62
N ALA A 25 -14.46 0.40 13.79
CA ALA A 25 -15.07 1.64 14.27
C ALA A 25 -16.54 1.50 14.72
N ARG A 26 -17.20 0.36 14.48
CA ARG A 26 -18.64 0.19 14.74
C ARG A 26 -18.99 -0.28 16.14
N THR A 27 -18.12 -1.02 16.82
CA THR A 27 -18.45 -1.60 18.13
C THR A 27 -17.71 -0.89 19.25
N GLU A 28 -18.47 -0.40 20.24
CA GLU A 28 -17.92 0.31 21.39
C GLU A 28 -16.92 -0.55 22.19
N THR A 29 -17.16 -1.87 22.24
CA THR A 29 -16.27 -2.84 22.89
C THR A 29 -14.92 -2.97 22.19
N ALA A 30 -14.89 -2.99 20.85
CA ALA A 30 -13.63 -3.03 20.10
C ALA A 30 -12.83 -1.74 20.28
N ARG A 31 -13.52 -0.60 20.29
CA ARG A 31 -12.91 0.71 20.55
C ARG A 31 -12.26 0.76 21.93
N ARG A 32 -12.99 0.37 22.99
CA ARG A 32 -12.45 0.29 24.36
C ARG A 32 -11.23 -0.63 24.45
N LYS A 33 -11.29 -1.81 23.82
CA LYS A 33 -10.16 -2.76 23.80
C LYS A 33 -8.95 -2.24 23.00
N ALA A 34 -9.17 -1.38 22.02
CA ALA A 34 -8.10 -0.71 21.27
C ALA A 34 -7.45 0.40 22.11
N VAL A 35 -8.26 1.23 22.78
CA VAL A 35 -7.78 2.28 23.71
C VAL A 35 -6.99 1.66 24.86
N ASP A 36 -7.51 0.61 25.49
CA ASP A 36 -6.85 -0.12 26.58
C ASP A 36 -5.53 -0.78 26.12
N ARG A 37 -5.49 -1.33 24.90
CA ARG A 37 -4.23 -1.82 24.31
C ARG A 37 -3.24 -0.70 24.03
N LEU A 38 -3.70 0.44 23.52
CA LEU A 38 -2.86 1.60 23.28
C LEU A 38 -2.28 2.10 24.59
N ALA A 39 -3.13 2.39 25.58
CA ALA A 39 -2.76 2.86 26.92
C ALA A 39 -1.70 1.97 27.57
N ARG A 40 -1.92 0.65 27.62
CA ARG A 40 -0.93 -0.31 28.15
C ARG A 40 0.39 -0.31 27.38
N ARG A 41 0.36 -0.03 26.07
CA ARG A 41 1.56 -0.07 25.23
C ARG A 41 2.41 1.20 25.33
N ILE A 42 1.78 2.33 25.63
CA ILE A 42 2.45 3.62 25.86
C ILE A 42 2.64 3.94 27.34
N ASP A 43 2.33 2.98 28.23
CA ASP A 43 2.36 3.14 29.70
C ASP A 43 1.59 4.38 30.20
N LEU A 44 0.44 4.66 29.56
CA LEU A 44 -0.43 5.77 29.93
C LEU A 44 -1.55 5.24 30.82
N ALA A 45 -1.88 6.01 31.87
CA ALA A 45 -3.03 5.71 32.72
C ALA A 45 -4.29 5.60 31.85
N VAL A 46 -5.01 4.48 31.99
CA VAL A 46 -6.27 4.25 31.28
C VAL A 46 -7.26 5.35 31.69
N PRO A 47 -7.94 6.03 30.74
CA PRO A 47 -8.92 7.05 31.07
C PRO A 47 -9.99 6.46 31.99
N THR A 48 -10.16 7.01 33.19
CA THR A 48 -11.19 6.58 34.13
C THR A 48 -12.51 7.30 33.89
N SER A 49 -12.47 8.44 33.19
CA SER A 49 -13.66 9.24 32.85
C SER A 49 -14.27 8.79 31.52
N PRO A 50 -15.59 8.52 31.46
CA PRO A 50 -16.29 8.19 30.22
C PRO A 50 -16.15 9.26 29.13
N ILE A 51 -16.05 10.53 29.54
CA ILE A 51 -15.95 11.70 28.64
C ILE A 51 -14.62 11.69 27.88
N GLU A 52 -13.54 11.28 28.54
CA GLU A 52 -12.20 11.21 27.92
C GLU A 52 -12.11 10.03 26.95
N ASP A 53 -12.68 8.88 27.30
CA ASP A 53 -12.73 7.69 26.44
C ASP A 53 -13.52 7.98 25.14
N GLU A 54 -14.62 8.73 25.22
CA GLU A 54 -15.38 9.12 24.04
C GLU A 54 -14.59 10.06 23.11
N ARG A 55 -13.89 11.05 23.66
CA ARG A 55 -13.06 11.98 22.87
C ARG A 55 -11.88 11.28 22.20
N ILE A 56 -11.18 10.40 22.92
CA ILE A 56 -10.06 9.61 22.38
C ILE A 56 -10.59 8.65 21.31
N GLY A 57 -11.71 7.99 21.58
CA GLY A 57 -12.38 7.10 20.63
C GLY A 57 -12.80 7.80 19.34
N ALA A 58 -13.35 9.02 19.42
CA ALA A 58 -13.72 9.81 18.25
C ALA A 58 -12.49 10.17 17.40
N ARG A 59 -11.37 10.57 18.02
CA ARG A 59 -10.12 10.89 17.30
C ARG A 59 -9.52 9.65 16.62
N LEU A 60 -9.54 8.50 17.29
CA LEU A 60 -9.11 7.24 16.69
C LEU A 60 -9.98 6.87 15.48
N ALA A 61 -11.30 7.02 15.59
CA ALA A 61 -12.21 6.75 14.48
C ALA A 61 -11.97 7.68 13.28
N VAL A 62 -11.67 8.96 13.50
CA VAL A 62 -11.30 9.90 12.43
C VAL A 62 -9.98 9.49 11.78
N ARG A 63 -8.96 9.11 12.57
CA ARG A 63 -7.68 8.59 12.05
C ARG A 63 -7.90 7.35 11.18
N GLU A 64 -8.65 6.37 11.67
CA GLU A 64 -8.95 5.15 10.92
C GLU A 64 -9.68 5.43 9.61
N ARG A 65 -10.69 6.30 9.63
CA ARG A 65 -11.40 6.73 8.42
C ARG A 65 -10.48 7.41 7.42
N SER A 66 -9.59 8.29 7.88
CA SER A 66 -8.65 8.98 6.98
C SER A 66 -7.71 8.00 6.27
N ILE A 67 -7.20 7.00 7.00
CA ILE A 67 -6.35 5.94 6.47
C ILE A 67 -7.15 5.11 5.46
N ALA A 68 -8.38 4.71 5.81
CA ALA A 68 -9.22 3.91 4.93
C ALA A 68 -9.61 4.66 3.64
N VAL A 69 -9.98 5.94 3.74
CA VAL A 69 -10.32 6.79 2.58
C VAL A 69 -9.09 6.94 1.67
N SER A 70 -7.92 7.24 2.23
CA SER A 70 -6.69 7.37 1.45
C SER A 70 -6.23 6.06 0.78
N GLY A 71 -6.39 4.93 1.47
CA GLY A 71 -6.16 3.61 0.90
C GLY A 71 -7.10 3.29 -0.25
N GLY A 72 -8.38 3.65 -0.10
CA GLY A 72 -9.38 3.57 -1.16
C GLY A 72 -9.00 4.41 -2.38
N ILE A 73 -8.58 5.67 -2.17
CA ILE A 73 -8.09 6.55 -3.25
C ILE A 73 -6.86 5.93 -3.94
N GLY A 74 -5.90 5.42 -3.17
CA GLY A 74 -4.73 4.73 -3.70
C GLY A 74 -5.08 3.51 -4.55
N LEU A 75 -6.05 2.71 -4.09
CA LEU A 75 -6.54 1.56 -4.84
C LEU A 75 -7.23 1.97 -6.14
N ILE A 76 -8.10 3.00 -6.10
CA ILE A 76 -8.74 3.53 -7.31
C ILE A 76 -7.68 4.02 -8.30
N ALA A 77 -6.69 4.78 -7.83
CA ALA A 77 -5.58 5.23 -8.67
C ALA A 77 -4.79 4.06 -9.28
N ALA A 78 -4.55 2.99 -8.50
CA ALA A 78 -3.89 1.78 -8.97
C ALA A 78 -4.68 1.06 -10.07
N VAL A 79 -6.00 0.94 -9.91
CA VAL A 79 -6.90 0.34 -10.90
C VAL A 79 -6.94 1.19 -12.17
N LEU A 80 -7.08 2.51 -12.04
CA LEU A 80 -7.04 3.43 -13.18
C LEU A 80 -5.71 3.33 -13.91
N ALA A 81 -4.58 3.31 -13.19
CA ALA A 81 -3.27 3.11 -13.78
C ALA A 81 -3.20 1.78 -14.56
N ALA A 82 -3.73 0.70 -13.98
CA ALA A 82 -3.73 -0.60 -14.63
C ALA A 82 -4.61 -0.66 -15.89
N LEU A 83 -5.70 0.11 -15.94
CA LEU A 83 -6.62 0.16 -17.09
C LEU A 83 -6.10 1.08 -18.21
N PHE A 84 -5.50 2.22 -17.85
CA PHE A 84 -5.14 3.27 -18.81
C PHE A 84 -3.65 3.30 -19.21
N LEU A 85 -2.73 2.65 -18.48
CA LEU A 85 -1.33 2.56 -18.93
C LEU A 85 -1.18 1.43 -19.97
N PRO A 86 -0.85 1.76 -21.24
CA PRO A 86 -0.64 0.75 -22.27
C PRO A 86 0.58 -0.12 -21.93
N GLY A 87 0.42 -1.44 -22.08
CA GLY A 87 1.47 -2.42 -21.77
C GLY A 87 1.60 -2.77 -20.30
N PHE A 88 0.83 -2.13 -19.39
CA PHE A 88 0.85 -2.48 -17.98
C PHE A 88 0.44 -3.95 -17.78
N HIS A 89 -0.62 -4.39 -18.45
CA HIS A 89 -1.15 -5.76 -18.36
C HIS A 89 -0.29 -6.82 -19.08
N GLN A 90 0.71 -6.40 -19.87
CA GLN A 90 1.65 -7.32 -20.53
C GLN A 90 2.84 -7.68 -19.64
N ASN A 91 3.03 -6.97 -18.52
CA ASN A 91 4.09 -7.25 -17.56
C ASN A 91 3.59 -8.17 -16.44
N ASP A 92 4.38 -9.21 -16.14
CA ASP A 92 4.15 -10.12 -15.01
C ASP A 92 4.14 -9.38 -13.65
N PHE A 93 4.76 -8.18 -13.59
CA PHE A 93 4.83 -7.33 -12.39
C PHE A 93 3.66 -6.37 -12.21
N SER A 94 2.65 -6.40 -13.10
CA SER A 94 1.49 -5.51 -13.03
C SER A 94 0.74 -5.59 -11.69
N HIS A 95 0.57 -6.80 -11.15
CA HIS A 95 -0.05 -7.02 -9.84
C HIS A 95 0.74 -6.39 -8.70
N LEU A 96 2.08 -6.49 -8.75
CA LEU A 96 2.97 -5.87 -7.78
C LEU A 96 2.86 -4.33 -7.84
N GLY A 97 2.78 -3.77 -9.05
CA GLY A 97 2.59 -2.33 -9.25
C GLY A 97 1.27 -1.84 -8.65
N ILE A 98 0.16 -2.56 -8.89
CA ILE A 98 -1.15 -2.23 -8.31
C ILE A 98 -1.09 -2.26 -6.78
N PHE A 99 -0.48 -3.30 -6.22
CA PHE A 99 -0.32 -3.46 -4.78
C PHE A 99 0.51 -2.31 -4.18
N ILE A 100 1.59 -1.90 -4.84
CA ILE A 100 2.47 -0.84 -4.32
C ILE A 100 1.80 0.53 -4.39
N ILE A 101 1.07 0.83 -5.47
CA ILE A 101 0.32 2.09 -5.59
C ILE A 101 -0.76 2.17 -4.52
N SER A 102 -1.50 1.08 -4.26
CA SER A 102 -2.53 1.06 -3.23
C SER A 102 -1.93 1.22 -1.81
N LEU A 103 -0.83 0.52 -1.52
CA LEU A 103 -0.09 0.65 -0.26
C LEU A 103 0.44 2.08 -0.04
N THR A 104 0.90 2.72 -1.12
CA THR A 104 1.37 4.11 -1.08
C THR A 104 0.23 5.05 -0.69
N GLY A 105 -0.98 4.85 -1.20
CA GLY A 105 -2.17 5.63 -0.80
C GLY A 105 -2.46 5.56 0.70
N VAL A 106 -2.40 4.35 1.28
CA VAL A 106 -2.54 4.13 2.73
C VAL A 106 -1.46 4.89 3.51
N GLY A 107 -0.21 4.78 3.09
CA GLY A 107 0.92 5.46 3.73
C GLY A 107 0.79 6.99 3.69
N VAL A 108 0.39 7.54 2.54
CA VAL A 108 0.19 8.99 2.35
C VAL A 108 -0.92 9.50 3.26
N GLY A 109 -2.08 8.83 3.35
CA GLY A 109 -3.14 9.31 4.23
C GLY A 109 -2.84 9.16 5.71
N ALA A 110 -2.14 8.09 6.11
CA ALA A 110 -1.64 7.96 7.47
C ALA A 110 -0.71 9.13 7.83
N GLY A 111 0.21 9.49 6.92
CA GLY A 111 1.12 10.63 7.10
C GLY A 111 0.41 11.98 7.15
N LEU A 112 -0.49 12.26 6.19
CA LEU A 112 -1.26 13.50 6.17
C LEU A 112 -2.14 13.67 7.40
N ASN A 113 -2.77 12.59 7.87
CA ASN A 113 -3.58 12.64 9.08
C ASN A 113 -2.72 12.94 10.31
N ALA A 114 -1.55 12.31 10.44
CA ALA A 114 -0.62 12.60 11.53
C ALA A 114 -0.16 14.09 11.53
N LEU A 115 0.08 14.65 10.34
CA LEU A 115 0.44 16.07 10.18
C LEU A 115 -0.72 17.02 10.51
N ARG A 116 -1.97 16.63 10.24
CA ARG A 116 -3.14 17.43 10.65
C ARG A 116 -3.35 17.41 12.16
N THR A 117 -3.26 16.23 12.78
CA THR A 117 -3.47 16.09 14.24
C THR A 117 -2.45 16.81 15.09
N THR A 118 -1.26 17.10 14.54
CA THR A 118 -0.22 17.87 15.24
C THR A 118 -0.43 19.39 15.17
N ARG A 119 -1.29 19.89 14.26
CA ARG A 119 -1.54 21.33 14.09
C ARG A 119 -2.73 21.87 14.89
N GLU A 120 -3.71 21.04 15.19
CA GLU A 120 -4.93 21.46 15.91
C GLU A 120 -4.75 21.30 17.43
N LEU A 121 -3.99 22.20 18.06
CA LEU A 121 -4.09 22.41 19.50
C LEU A 121 -4.98 23.63 19.75
N PRO A 122 -5.99 23.56 20.63
CA PRO A 122 -6.77 24.72 21.02
C PRO A 122 -5.86 25.85 21.53
N ASP A 123 -6.12 27.08 21.10
CA ASP A 123 -5.36 28.28 21.52
C ASP A 123 -5.80 28.81 22.89
N ASP A 124 -6.93 28.34 23.40
CA ASP A 124 -7.59 28.81 24.62
C ASP A 124 -7.28 28.00 25.89
N VAL A 125 -6.53 26.90 25.77
CA VAL A 125 -6.18 26.05 26.92
C VAL A 125 -4.81 26.47 27.49
N PRO A 126 -4.69 26.70 28.82
CA PRO A 126 -3.41 27.04 29.46
C PRO A 126 -2.33 26.02 29.08
N ARG A 127 -1.31 26.46 28.35
CA ARG A 127 -0.21 25.59 27.90
C ARG A 127 0.83 25.50 29.00
N ILE A 128 0.97 24.32 29.60
CA ILE A 128 2.14 24.02 30.44
C ILE A 128 3.34 24.01 29.49
N ALA A 129 4.28 24.93 29.69
CA ALA A 129 5.52 24.96 28.95
C ALA A 129 6.27 23.64 29.24
N ARG A 130 6.34 22.76 28.24
CA ARG A 130 7.24 21.60 28.28
C ARG A 130 8.61 22.07 27.80
N LEU A 131 9.68 21.66 28.48
CA LEU A 131 11.06 21.99 28.09
C LEU A 131 11.42 21.46 26.70
N SER A 132 10.75 20.41 26.23
CA SER A 132 10.96 19.80 24.92
C SER A 132 9.74 19.98 24.01
N THR A 133 9.98 20.42 22.78
CA THR A 133 8.97 20.44 21.72
C THR A 133 8.51 19.01 21.44
N PRO A 134 7.21 18.69 21.52
CA PRO A 134 6.71 17.36 21.18
C PRO A 134 7.12 17.01 19.74
N THR A 135 7.64 15.81 19.57
CA THR A 135 8.04 15.29 18.26
C THR A 135 7.06 14.22 17.79
N MET A 136 7.00 13.96 16.48
CA MET A 136 6.15 12.89 15.93
C MET A 136 6.47 11.50 16.52
N SER A 137 7.72 11.26 16.94
CA SER A 137 8.15 10.02 17.58
C SER A 137 7.54 9.81 18.97
N ASP A 138 7.03 10.86 19.61
CA ASP A 138 6.36 10.74 20.91
C ASP A 138 4.93 10.17 20.77
N TYR A 139 4.36 10.24 19.56
CA TYR A 139 2.98 9.82 19.27
C TYR A 139 2.88 8.58 18.39
N LEU A 140 3.95 8.21 17.69
CA LEU A 140 4.00 7.06 16.79
C LEU A 140 4.98 6.03 17.35
N LEU A 141 4.57 4.76 17.31
CA LEU A 141 5.49 3.67 17.58
C LEU A 141 6.65 3.74 16.58
N GLY A 142 7.87 3.50 17.05
CA GLY A 142 9.06 3.55 16.18
C GLY A 142 8.93 2.65 14.94
N ILE A 143 8.24 1.53 15.05
CA ILE A 143 7.93 0.63 13.92
C ILE A 143 6.89 1.20 12.95
N GLU A 144 5.89 1.97 13.42
CA GLU A 144 4.90 2.61 12.56
C GLU A 144 5.54 3.76 11.79
N TYR A 145 6.34 4.58 12.48
CA TYR A 145 7.06 5.68 11.86
C TYR A 145 8.07 5.19 10.81
N ARG A 146 8.95 4.26 11.19
CA ARG A 146 9.93 3.68 10.26
C ARG A 146 9.25 2.90 9.14
N GLY A 147 8.20 2.14 9.47
CA GLY A 147 7.41 1.39 8.49
C GLY A 147 6.75 2.30 7.47
N ALA A 148 6.16 3.43 7.89
CA ALA A 148 5.58 4.41 6.99
C ALA A 148 6.64 5.04 6.07
N ILE A 149 7.81 5.41 6.60
CA ILE A 149 8.92 5.93 5.79
C ILE A 149 9.37 4.89 4.76
N VAL A 150 9.59 3.65 5.18
CA VAL A 150 10.02 2.56 4.28
C VAL A 150 8.98 2.32 3.19
N ILE A 151 7.70 2.26 3.54
CA ILE A 151 6.60 2.07 2.57
C ILE A 151 6.56 3.20 1.54
N VAL A 152 6.64 4.46 2.00
CA VAL A 152 6.64 5.63 1.10
C VAL A 152 7.89 5.63 0.21
N ALA A 153 9.07 5.34 0.76
CA ALA A 153 10.32 5.27 0.00
C ALA A 153 10.29 4.16 -1.05
N VAL A 154 9.85 2.95 -0.66
CA VAL A 154 9.70 1.81 -1.59
C VAL A 154 8.68 2.14 -2.67
N GLY A 155 7.55 2.74 -2.30
CA GLY A 155 6.53 3.22 -3.23
C GLY A 155 7.13 4.19 -4.26
N ALA A 156 7.84 5.21 -3.80
CA ALA A 156 8.50 6.18 -4.65
C ALA A 156 9.52 5.55 -5.61
N VAL A 157 10.36 4.63 -5.12
CA VAL A 157 11.35 3.91 -5.94
C VAL A 157 10.66 3.07 -7.02
N VAL A 158 9.61 2.35 -6.66
CA VAL A 158 8.86 1.51 -7.60
C VAL A 158 8.16 2.37 -8.64
N THR A 159 7.52 3.47 -8.23
CA THR A 159 6.90 4.43 -9.16
C THR A 159 7.94 5.00 -10.12
N ALA A 160 9.10 5.45 -9.61
CA ALA A 160 10.18 5.99 -10.44
C ALA A 160 10.74 4.95 -11.41
N ALA A 161 10.97 3.71 -10.96
CA ALA A 161 11.42 2.61 -11.81
C ALA A 161 10.40 2.29 -12.90
N SER A 162 9.11 2.29 -12.57
CA SER A 162 8.01 2.03 -13.50
C SER A 162 7.92 3.11 -14.57
N VAL A 163 8.03 4.39 -14.17
CA VAL A 163 8.09 5.53 -15.09
C VAL A 163 9.32 5.44 -15.99
N ALA A 164 10.51 5.15 -15.44
CA ALA A 164 11.75 5.03 -16.22
C ALA A 164 11.70 3.88 -17.25
N LEU A 165 11.04 2.76 -16.91
CA LEU A 165 10.82 1.65 -17.83
C LEU A 165 9.85 2.04 -18.95
N ALA A 166 8.75 2.71 -18.61
CA ALA A 166 7.77 3.18 -19.58
C ALA A 166 8.33 4.27 -20.52
N SER A 167 9.26 5.10 -20.02
CA SER A 167 9.87 6.21 -20.76
C SER A 167 10.91 5.77 -21.80
N ASN A 168 11.37 4.50 -21.78
CA ASN A 168 12.41 3.98 -22.67
C ASN A 168 11.91 2.88 -23.64
N PRO A 169 10.86 3.14 -24.46
CA PRO A 169 10.31 2.13 -25.36
C PRO A 169 11.33 1.62 -26.38
N HIS A 170 12.31 2.44 -26.76
CA HIS A 170 13.33 2.10 -27.77
C HIS A 170 14.16 0.85 -27.43
N ARG A 171 14.45 0.57 -26.15
CA ARG A 171 15.20 -0.66 -25.78
C ARG A 171 14.37 -1.92 -26.05
N HIS A 172 13.05 -1.83 -25.88
CA HIS A 172 12.17 -2.96 -26.12
C HIS A 172 11.95 -3.21 -27.61
N TYR A 173 11.72 -2.14 -28.38
CA TYR A 173 11.61 -2.24 -29.84
C TYR A 173 12.88 -2.80 -30.50
N ARG A 174 14.06 -2.38 -30.04
CA ARG A 174 15.33 -2.86 -30.62
C ARG A 174 15.57 -4.36 -30.38
N ARG A 175 15.22 -4.88 -29.20
CA ARG A 175 15.28 -6.33 -28.89
C ARG A 175 14.30 -7.16 -29.72
N ARG A 176 13.12 -6.62 -30.03
CA ARG A 176 12.09 -7.31 -30.83
C ARG A 176 12.43 -7.33 -32.32
N LEU A 177 12.88 -6.19 -32.86
CA LEU A 177 13.17 -6.04 -34.29
C LEU A 177 14.53 -6.62 -34.69
N TRP A 178 15.50 -6.65 -33.77
CA TRP A 178 16.80 -7.29 -33.99
C TRP A 178 17.10 -8.33 -32.91
N PRO A 179 16.51 -9.55 -33.00
CA PRO A 179 16.90 -10.65 -32.14
C PRO A 179 18.40 -10.93 -32.33
N THR A 180 19.16 -10.91 -31.23
CA THR A 180 20.59 -11.19 -31.26
C THR A 180 20.85 -12.56 -31.91
N PRO A 181 21.83 -12.69 -32.84
CA PRO A 181 22.06 -13.93 -33.59
C PRO A 181 22.26 -15.17 -32.70
N ALA A 182 22.77 -14.99 -31.47
CA ALA A 182 22.88 -16.05 -30.48
C ALA A 182 21.55 -16.76 -30.18
N ALA A 183 20.42 -16.04 -30.16
CA ALA A 183 19.10 -16.63 -29.94
C ALA A 183 18.60 -17.44 -31.14
N ARG A 184 19.05 -17.14 -32.36
CA ARG A 184 18.73 -17.94 -33.56
C ARG A 184 19.51 -19.26 -33.58
N ALA A 185 20.76 -19.25 -33.13
CA ALA A 185 21.59 -20.45 -33.09
C ALA A 185 20.98 -21.53 -32.15
N THR A 186 20.41 -21.12 -31.01
CA THR A 186 19.77 -22.05 -30.07
C THR A 186 18.44 -22.59 -30.59
N ALA A 187 17.65 -21.79 -31.30
CA ALA A 187 16.39 -22.25 -31.89
C ALA A 187 16.60 -23.25 -33.05
N ALA A 188 17.62 -23.00 -33.88
CA ALA A 188 17.98 -23.89 -35.00
C ALA A 188 18.57 -25.24 -34.54
N ALA A 189 19.12 -25.30 -33.33
CA ALA A 189 19.69 -26.51 -32.76
C ALA A 189 18.67 -27.44 -32.09
N THR A 190 17.38 -27.06 -32.01
CA THR A 190 16.32 -27.97 -31.54
C THR A 190 16.21 -29.09 -32.58
N PRO A 191 16.76 -30.29 -32.31
CA PRO A 191 16.76 -31.35 -33.31
C PRO A 191 15.30 -31.74 -33.50
N VAL A 192 14.83 -31.70 -34.74
CA VAL A 192 13.62 -32.40 -35.14
C VAL A 192 13.95 -33.88 -34.97
N THR A 193 13.81 -34.41 -33.75
CA THR A 193 13.64 -35.84 -33.54
C THR A 193 12.28 -36.17 -34.12
N ALA A 194 12.30 -36.30 -35.45
CA ALA A 194 11.26 -36.86 -36.26
C ALA A 194 10.80 -38.15 -35.60
N SER A 195 9.56 -38.16 -35.10
CA SER A 195 8.43 -38.86 -35.71
C SER A 195 8.75 -40.11 -36.56
N ALA A 196 9.70 -40.94 -36.14
CA ALA A 196 10.06 -42.21 -36.78
C ALA A 196 9.34 -43.42 -36.15
N GLU A 197 8.41 -43.20 -35.22
CA GLU A 197 7.76 -44.28 -34.47
C GLU A 197 6.24 -44.24 -34.61
N ARG A 198 5.73 -44.35 -35.85
CA ARG A 198 4.31 -44.63 -36.07
C ARG A 198 4.02 -45.25 -37.43
N ASP A 199 4.64 -46.40 -37.71
CA ASP A 199 4.17 -47.27 -38.80
C ASP A 199 4.58 -48.74 -38.55
N VAL A 200 4.18 -49.31 -37.41
CA VAL A 200 4.20 -50.77 -37.19
C VAL A 200 3.01 -51.18 -36.30
N ARG A 201 1.87 -51.47 -36.94
CA ARG A 201 0.96 -52.63 -36.72
C ARG A 201 -0.48 -52.31 -37.08
#